data_AF-A0A7X2MUK2-F1
#
_entry.id   AF-A0A7X2MUK2-F1
#
_cell.length_a   1.000
_cell.length_b   1.000
_cell.length_c   1.000
_cell.angle_alpha   90.00
_cell.angle_beta   90.00
_cell.angle_gamma   90.00
#
_symmetry.space_group_name_H-M   'P 1'
#
loop_
_entity.id
_entity.type
_entity.pdbx_description
1 polymer ?
#
loop_
_entity_poly.entity_id
_entity_poly.type
_entity_poly.pdbx_seq_one_letter_code
_entity_poly.pdbx_strand_id
1 'polypeptide(L)'
;VNLVFSAMTSAHTSPYLQQVDEEIAPQLTALNDDIMLNRPLFSRLDAVYLQRAKLDAESKRLVEVIWQRFQLAGANLPEAQKQQLKTLNQEAARLGTRFTNKLPAATKA
;
A
#
# COMPACT_ATOMS: atom_id res chain seq x y z
N VAL A 1 -6.31 -12.15 0.76
CA VAL A 1 -5.43 -12.62 -0.35
C VAL A 1 -3.96 -12.39 -0.02
N ASN A 2 -3.52 -11.17 0.35
CA ASN A 2 -2.10 -10.90 0.65
C ASN A 2 -1.46 -11.78 1.74
N LEU A 3 -2.10 -12.00 2.89
CA LEU A 3 -1.43 -12.64 4.04
C LEU A 3 -0.92 -14.06 3.75
N VAL A 4 -1.73 -14.91 3.09
CA VAL A 4 -1.32 -16.28 2.75
C VAL A 4 -0.34 -16.26 1.58
N PHE A 5 -0.58 -15.44 0.56
CA PHE A 5 0.31 -15.37 -0.60
C PHE A 5 1.70 -14.89 -0.21
N SER A 6 1.82 -13.79 0.55
CA SER A 6 3.09 -13.27 1.05
C SER A 6 3.82 -14.24 1.98
N ALA A 7 3.08 -15.00 2.81
CA ALA A 7 3.69 -16.04 3.64
C ALA A 7 4.31 -17.16 2.77
N MET A 8 3.61 -17.60 1.72
CA MET A 8 4.10 -18.61 0.80
C MET A 8 5.29 -18.11 -0.03
N THR A 9 5.22 -16.90 -0.60
CA THR A 9 6.33 -16.34 -1.38
C THR A 9 7.57 -16.05 -0.53
N SER A 10 7.42 -15.85 0.79
CA SER A 10 8.55 -15.68 1.69
C SER A 10 9.18 -17.01 2.15
N ALA A 11 8.36 -17.99 2.52
CA ALA A 11 8.83 -19.21 3.20
C ALA A 11 8.96 -20.43 2.28
N HIS A 12 8.14 -20.52 1.23
CA HIS A 12 8.05 -21.68 0.34
C HIS A 12 7.77 -21.26 -1.11
N THR A 13 8.63 -20.38 -1.63
CA THR A 13 8.47 -19.82 -2.98
C THR A 13 8.81 -20.83 -4.07
N SER A 14 8.35 -20.54 -5.29
CA SER A 14 8.63 -21.32 -6.51
C SER A 14 8.71 -20.37 -7.71
N PRO A 15 9.28 -20.77 -8.85
CA PRO A 15 9.33 -19.93 -10.05
C PRO A 15 7.94 -19.43 -10.48
N TYR A 16 6.91 -20.28 -10.34
CA TYR A 16 5.53 -19.90 -10.62
C TYR A 16 5.01 -18.84 -9.63
N LEU A 17 5.25 -19.03 -8.33
CA LEU A 17 4.83 -18.04 -7.32
C LEU A 17 5.56 -16.69 -7.49
N GLN A 18 6.83 -16.70 -7.91
CA GLN A 18 7.58 -15.49 -8.22
C GLN A 18 7.01 -14.74 -9.43
N GLN A 19 6.63 -15.46 -10.49
CA GLN A 19 5.97 -14.87 -11.65
C GLN A 19 4.64 -14.23 -11.25
N VAL A 20 3.82 -14.95 -10.46
CA VAL A 20 2.55 -14.40 -9.96
C VAL A 20 2.80 -13.16 -9.10
N ASP A 21 3.81 -13.16 -8.24
CA ASP A 21 4.16 -11.99 -7.40
C ASP A 21 4.50 -10.76 -8.26
N GLU A 22 5.27 -10.95 -9.34
CA GLU A 22 5.58 -9.88 -10.31
C GLU A 22 4.34 -9.34 -11.05
N GLU A 23 3.34 -10.20 -11.29
CA GLU A 23 2.09 -9.81 -11.96
C GLU A 23 1.11 -9.08 -11.03
N ILE A 24 1.00 -9.51 -9.76
CA ILE A 24 0.00 -8.98 -8.81
C ILE A 24 0.52 -7.76 -8.03
N ALA A 25 1.82 -7.65 -7.75
CA ALA A 25 2.40 -6.53 -7.02
C ALA A 25 2.00 -5.15 -7.59
N PRO A 26 2.12 -4.88 -8.90
CA PRO A 26 1.70 -3.59 -9.45
C PRO A 26 0.19 -3.36 -9.35
N GLN A 27 -0.64 -4.40 -9.44
CA GLN A 27 -2.09 -4.29 -9.31
C GLN A 27 -2.51 -3.94 -7.88
N LEU A 28 -1.86 -4.56 -6.88
CA LEU A 28 -2.10 -4.29 -5.47
C LEU A 28 -1.65 -2.87 -5.10
N THR A 29 -0.53 -2.41 -5.64
CA THR A 29 -0.06 -1.03 -5.47
C THR A 29 -1.04 -0.03 -6.09
N ALA A 30 -1.50 -0.29 -7.32
CA ALA A 30 -2.49 0.56 -7.97
C ALA A 30 -3.80 0.65 -7.17
N LEU A 31 -4.30 -0.49 -6.66
CA LEU A 31 -5.47 -0.51 -5.79
C LEU A 31 -5.25 0.27 -4.50
N ASN A 32 -4.08 0.13 -3.86
CA ASN A 32 -3.75 0.89 -2.66
C ASN A 32 -3.71 2.39 -2.94
N ASP A 33 -3.11 2.82 -4.05
CA ASP A 33 -3.08 4.21 -4.46
C ASP A 33 -4.49 4.76 -4.74
N ASP A 34 -5.34 3.95 -5.38
CA ASP A 34 -6.73 4.32 -5.66
C ASP A 34 -7.58 4.47 -4.40
N ILE A 35 -7.21 3.82 -3.30
CA ILE A 35 -7.84 4.02 -1.99
C ILE A 35 -7.23 5.25 -1.29
N MET A 36 -5.91 5.28 -1.13
CA MET A 36 -5.21 6.26 -0.30
C MET A 36 -5.21 7.68 -0.91
N LEU A 37 -5.24 7.79 -2.24
CA LEU A 37 -5.25 9.08 -2.94
C LEU A 37 -6.66 9.56 -3.30
N ASN A 38 -7.70 8.79 -2.94
CA ASN A 38 -9.10 9.10 -3.23
C ASN A 38 -9.57 10.30 -2.41
N ARG A 39 -9.70 11.46 -3.07
CA ARG A 39 -10.12 12.71 -2.42
C ARG A 39 -11.54 12.61 -1.80
N PRO A 40 -12.58 12.10 -2.50
CA PRO A 40 -13.90 11.91 -1.89
C PRO A 40 -13.90 11.03 -0.64
N LEU A 41 -13.16 9.92 -0.65
CA LEU A 41 -13.03 9.02 0.50
C LEU A 41 -12.32 9.72 1.66
N PHE A 42 -11.21 10.39 1.38
CA PHE A 42 -10.46 11.13 2.38
C PHE A 42 -11.30 12.25 3.02
N SER A 43 -12.11 12.98 2.25
CA SER A 43 -13.00 14.01 2.80
C SER A 43 -14.03 13.44 3.79
N ARG A 44 -14.52 12.21 3.58
CA ARG A 44 -15.42 11.53 4.53
C ARG A 44 -14.69 11.17 5.82
N LEU A 45 -13.46 10.66 5.71
CA LEU A 45 -12.61 10.34 6.85
C LEU A 45 -12.23 11.59 7.65
N ASP A 46 -11.93 12.69 6.96
CA ASP A 46 -11.58 13.97 7.57
C ASP A 46 -12.73 14.52 8.42
N ALA A 47 -13.97 14.43 7.93
CA ALA A 47 -15.15 14.81 8.69
C ALA A 47 -15.31 14.01 10.00
N VAL A 48 -15.00 12.71 9.98
CA VAL A 48 -14.99 11.86 11.20
C VAL A 48 -13.83 12.26 12.12
N TYR A 49 -12.64 12.48 11.57
CA TYR A 49 -11.47 12.91 12.31
C TYR A 49 -11.70 14.23 13.05
N LEU A 50 -12.37 15.20 12.44
CA LEU A 50 -12.70 16.48 13.09
C LEU A 50 -13.66 16.32 14.29
N GLN A 51 -14.48 15.26 14.30
CA GLN A 51 -15.44 14.98 15.37
C GLN A 51 -14.94 13.95 16.40
N ARG A 52 -13.69 13.48 16.26
CA ARG A 52 -13.12 12.36 17.05
C ARG A 52 -13.12 12.54 18.58
N ALA A 53 -13.29 13.76 19.07
CA ALA A 53 -13.33 14.04 20.51
C ALA A 53 -14.52 13.37 21.23
N LYS A 54 -15.55 12.96 20.49
CA LYS A 54 -16.75 12.26 21.02
C LYS A 54 -16.60 10.73 21.07
N LEU A 55 -15.50 10.18 20.54
CA LEU A 55 -15.26 8.75 20.45
C LEU A 55 -14.62 8.21 21.74
N ASP A 56 -14.77 6.92 22.00
CA ASP A 56 -13.98 6.23 23.02
C ASP A 56 -12.49 6.20 22.63
N ALA A 57 -11.64 5.82 23.57
CA ALA A 57 -10.18 5.89 23.40
C ALA A 57 -9.66 5.07 22.22
N GLU A 58 -10.18 3.85 22.01
CA GLU A 58 -9.73 2.97 20.95
C GLU A 58 -10.23 3.47 19.59
N SER A 59 -11.52 3.80 19.49
CA SER A 59 -12.10 4.36 18.26
C SER A 59 -11.43 5.68 17.85
N LYS A 60 -11.12 6.55 18.81
CA LYS A 60 -10.37 7.79 18.55
C LYS A 60 -9.00 7.47 17.98
N ARG A 61 -8.26 6.53 18.60
CA ARG A 61 -6.94 6.14 18.14
C ARG A 61 -6.98 5.54 16.74
N LEU A 62 -7.98 4.70 16.45
CA LEU A 62 -8.18 4.10 15.13
C LEU A 62 -8.34 5.18 14.06
N VAL A 63 -9.22 6.15 14.30
CA VAL A 63 -9.45 7.27 13.35
C VAL A 63 -8.19 8.09 13.15
N GLU A 64 -7.43 8.39 14.21
CA GLU A 64 -6.16 9.12 14.13
C GLU A 64 -5.13 8.37 13.29
N VAL A 65 -4.96 7.06 13.50
CA VAL A 65 -4.01 6.24 12.75
C VAL A 65 -4.41 6.15 11.27
N ILE A 66 -5.69 5.92 10.96
CA ILE A 66 -6.15 5.82 9.57
C ILE A 66 -6.00 7.18 8.89
N TRP A 67 -6.42 8.28 9.52
CA TRP A 67 -6.28 9.62 8.97
C TRP A 67 -4.82 9.98 8.71
N GLN A 68 -3.92 9.66 9.64
CA GLN A 68 -2.48 9.86 9.47
C GLN A 68 -1.92 9.06 8.28
N ARG A 69 -2.37 7.81 8.09
CA ARG A 69 -1.97 7.01 6.92
C ARG A 69 -2.34 7.67 5.60
N PHE A 70 -3.55 8.21 5.48
CA PHE A 70 -3.97 8.94 4.28
C PHE A 70 -3.12 10.21 4.05
N GLN A 71 -2.82 10.96 5.11
CA GLN A 71 -1.97 12.15 4.99
C GLN A 71 -0.57 11.79 4.51
N LEU A 72 0.07 10.80 5.13
CA LEU A 72 1.41 10.34 4.76
C LEU A 72 1.44 9.73 3.34
N ALA A 73 0.35 9.10 2.92
CA ALA A 73 0.21 8.58 1.57
C ALA A 73 -0.03 9.67 0.52
N GLY A 74 -0.27 10.93 0.92
CA GLY A 74 -0.45 12.05 -0.02
C GLY A 74 -1.89 12.32 -0.43
N ALA A 75 -2.89 11.93 0.37
CA ALA A 75 -4.31 12.16 0.06
C ALA A 75 -4.67 13.63 -0.24
N ASN A 76 -3.96 14.57 0.39
CA ASN A 76 -4.19 16.01 0.25
C ASN A 76 -3.35 16.69 -0.85
N LEU A 77 -2.52 15.93 -1.57
CA LEU A 77 -1.72 16.49 -2.66
C LEU A 77 -2.60 17.01 -3.82
N PRO A 78 -2.10 17.97 -4.62
CA PRO A 78 -2.70 18.34 -5.90
C PRO A 78 -2.72 17.14 -6.87
N GLU A 79 -3.71 17.09 -7.76
CA GLU A 79 -3.90 15.94 -8.67
C GLU A 79 -2.67 15.63 -9.55
N ALA A 80 -1.94 16.67 -10.01
CA ALA A 80 -0.70 16.46 -10.76
C ALA A 80 0.38 15.72 -9.94
N GLN A 81 0.52 16.06 -8.65
CA GLN A 81 1.48 15.41 -7.76
C GLN A 81 1.02 14.00 -7.37
N LYS A 82 -0.30 13.78 -7.24
CA LYS A 82 -0.84 12.43 -7.05
C LYS A 82 -0.52 11.52 -8.22
N GLN A 83 -0.63 12.02 -9.46
CA GLN A 83 -0.28 11.23 -10.63
C GLN A 83 1.20 10.86 -10.67
N GLN A 84 2.08 11.80 -10.30
CA GLN A 84 3.52 11.51 -10.15
C GLN A 84 3.78 10.46 -9.06
N LEU A 85 3.11 10.59 -7.91
CA LEU A 85 3.25 9.64 -6.80
C LEU A 85 2.79 8.24 -7.18
N LYS A 86 1.68 8.10 -7.93
CA LYS A 86 1.22 6.81 -8.46
C LYS A 86 2.28 6.12 -9.33
N THR A 87 2.90 6.88 -10.24
CA THR A 87 3.98 6.33 -11.08
C THR A 87 5.16 5.86 -10.24
N LEU A 88 5.60 6.67 -9.26
CA LEU A 88 6.70 6.32 -8.37
C LEU A 88 6.40 5.07 -7.52
N ASN A 89 5.17 4.97 -6.99
CA ASN A 89 4.74 3.81 -6.20
C ASN A 89 4.76 2.53 -7.04
N GLN A 90 4.30 2.59 -8.29
CA GLN A 90 4.35 1.45 -9.22
C GLN A 90 5.79 1.01 -9.52
N GLU A 91 6.69 1.96 -9.78
CA GLU A 91 8.11 1.66 -9.99
C GLU A 91 8.75 1.04 -8.75
N ALA A 92 8.49 1.60 -7.57
CA ALA A 92 8.99 1.08 -6.30
C ALA A 92 8.50 -0.36 -6.04
N ALA A 93 7.22 -0.64 -6.29
CA ALA A 93 6.66 -1.98 -6.14
C ALA A 93 7.32 -3.00 -7.08
N ARG A 94 7.52 -2.63 -8.34
CA ARG A 94 8.20 -3.48 -9.33
C ARG A 94 9.66 -3.74 -8.93
N LEU A 95 10.39 -2.70 -8.53
CA LEU A 95 11.80 -2.83 -8.13
C LEU A 95 11.96 -3.65 -6.85
N GLY A 96 11.10 -3.42 -5.85
CA GLY A 96 11.08 -4.18 -4.61
C GLY A 96 10.84 -5.67 -4.85
N THR A 97 9.83 -6.01 -5.65
CA THR A 97 9.52 -7.41 -6.01
C THR A 97 10.70 -8.07 -6.74
N ARG A 98 11.31 -7.37 -7.71
CA ARG A 98 12.49 -7.88 -8.42
C ARG A 98 13.70 -8.09 -7.50
N PHE A 99 13.93 -7.19 -6.55
CA PHE A 99 15.00 -7.35 -5.58
C PHE A 99 14.77 -8.59 -4.72
N THR A 100 13.57 -8.75 -4.16
CA THR A 100 13.18 -9.92 -3.37
C THR A 100 13.34 -11.23 -4.15
N ASN A 101 12.95 -11.26 -5.43
CA ASN A 101 13.10 -12.45 -6.27
C ASN A 101 14.56 -12.77 -6.63
N LYS A 102 15.40 -11.75 -6.81
CA LYS A 102 16.82 -11.93 -7.18
C LYS A 102 17.71 -12.34 -6.02
N LEU A 103 17.42 -11.91 -4.79
CA LEU A 103 18.28 -12.17 -3.63
C LEU A 103 18.50 -13.68 -3.36
N PRO A 104 17.46 -14.55 -3.36
CA PRO A 104 17.66 -15.99 -3.21
C PRO A 104 18.44 -16.64 -4.35
N ALA A 105 18.36 -16.10 -5.57
CA ALA A 105 19.13 -16.62 -6.70
C ALA A 105 20.63 -16.34 -6.53
N ALA A 106 20.98 -15.19 -5.96
CA ALA A 106 22.36 -14.81 -5.68
C ALA A 106 22.97 -15.58 -4.50
N THR A 107 22.17 -16.02 -3.52
CA THR A 107 22.67 -16.74 -2.32
C THR A 107 22.70 -18.25 -2.46
N LYS A 108 22.12 -18.82 -3.53
CA LYS A 108 22.15 -20.25 -3.86
C LYS A 108 23.23 -20.64 -4.88
N ALA A 109 23.90 -19.65 -5.47
CA ALA A 109 25.03 -19.82 -6.39
C ALA A 109 26.34 -19.91 -5.63
#